data_AF-A0A931UEB3-F1
#
_entry.id   AF-A0A931UEB3-F1
#
_cell.length_a   1.000
_cell.length_b   1.000
_cell.length_c   1.000
_cell.angle_alpha   90.00
_cell.angle_beta   90.00
_cell.angle_gamma   90.00
#
_symmetry.space_group_name_H-M   'P 1'
#
loop_
_entity.id
_entity.type
_entity.pdbx_description
1 polymer ?
#
loop_
_entity_poly.entity_id
_entity_poly.type
_entity_poly.pdbx_seq_one_letter_code
_entity_poly.pdbx_strand_id
1 'polypeptide(L)'
;MSDHQEYHRLNHPVIVLYDAAEGELKAIIIGEITSSELPDNVAVTGLRTAASSAVGTDILARKDAERAGLLGSAGQAKNHLLALARIRKLKQVKVYSRRPR
;
A
#
# COMPACT_ATOMS: atom_id res chain seq x y z
N MET A 1 -32.92 -10.56 -3.28
CA MET A 1 -31.51 -10.89 -3.55
C MET A 1 -30.81 -9.58 -3.79
N SER A 2 -29.60 -9.38 -3.25
CA SER A 2 -28.83 -8.16 -3.47
C SER A 2 -28.32 -8.14 -4.92
N ASP A 3 -28.69 -7.14 -5.73
CA ASP A 3 -28.36 -7.02 -7.16
C ASP A 3 -26.89 -6.65 -7.44
N HIS A 4 -25.99 -6.80 -6.47
CA HIS A 4 -24.57 -6.52 -6.65
C HIS A 4 -23.68 -7.60 -6.05
N GLN A 5 -22.57 -7.85 -6.73
CA GLN A 5 -21.60 -8.84 -6.31
C GLN A 5 -20.86 -8.36 -5.06
N GLU A 6 -21.12 -9.03 -3.93
CA GLU A 6 -20.40 -8.81 -2.69
C GLU A 6 -19.19 -9.75 -2.58
N TYR A 7 -18.00 -9.18 -2.46
CA TYR A 7 -16.80 -9.91 -2.08
C TYR A 7 -16.53 -9.67 -0.59
N HIS A 8 -16.82 -10.66 0.26
CA HIS A 8 -16.60 -10.53 1.70
C HIS A 8 -15.12 -10.38 2.09
N ARG A 9 -14.19 -10.85 1.22
CA ARG A 9 -12.73 -10.79 1.42
C ARG A 9 -12.05 -10.72 0.06
N LEU A 10 -10.85 -10.15 0.01
CA LEU A 10 -9.95 -10.40 -1.12
C LEU A 10 -9.52 -11.88 -1.04
N ASN A 11 -9.76 -12.65 -2.10
CA ASN A 11 -9.18 -13.99 -2.21
C ASN A 11 -7.64 -13.88 -2.34
N HIS A 12 -6.94 -14.98 -2.03
CA HIS A 12 -5.47 -15.02 -2.11
C HIS A 12 -5.01 -14.63 -3.52
N PRO A 13 -4.22 -13.54 -3.68
CA PRO A 13 -3.69 -13.19 -4.98
C PRO A 13 -2.73 -14.30 -5.46
N VAL A 14 -2.67 -14.49 -6.77
CA VAL A 14 -1.70 -15.39 -7.40
C VAL A 14 -0.75 -14.53 -8.21
N ILE A 15 0.53 -14.55 -7.83
CA ILE A 15 1.61 -13.87 -8.56
C ILE A 15 2.41 -14.93 -9.28
N VAL A 16 2.55 -14.77 -10.59
CA VAL A 16 3.35 -15.66 -11.42
C VAL A 16 4.55 -14.89 -11.93
N LEU A 17 5.75 -15.34 -11.58
CA LEU A 17 7.01 -14.71 -11.94
C LEU A 17 7.67 -15.52 -13.06
N TYR A 18 7.95 -14.85 -14.16
CA TYR A 18 8.67 -15.41 -15.31
C TYR A 18 10.02 -14.72 -15.47
N ASP A 19 10.98 -15.45 -16.02
CA ASP A 19 12.18 -14.85 -16.60
C ASP A 19 11.79 -14.04 -17.84
N ALA A 20 12.23 -12.78 -17.90
CA ALA A 20 11.84 -11.88 -18.97
C ALA A 20 12.60 -12.13 -20.29
N ALA A 21 13.77 -12.77 -20.25
CA ALA A 21 14.56 -13.08 -21.43
C ALA A 21 14.11 -14.39 -22.08
N GLU A 22 13.92 -15.43 -21.26
CA GLU A 22 13.68 -16.81 -21.74
C GLU A 22 12.21 -17.25 -21.62
N GLY A 23 11.37 -16.52 -20.89
CA GLY A 23 9.98 -16.90 -20.62
C GLY A 23 9.82 -18.07 -19.64
N GLU A 24 10.91 -18.52 -19.01
CA GLU A 24 10.90 -19.61 -18.02
C GLU A 24 10.08 -19.21 -16.78
N LEU A 25 9.16 -20.08 -16.33
CA LEU A 25 8.42 -19.88 -15.09
C LEU A 25 9.35 -20.06 -13.88
N LYS A 26 9.61 -18.98 -13.13
CA LYS A 26 10.50 -19.01 -11.95
C LYS A 26 9.76 -19.26 -10.65
N ALA A 27 8.55 -18.71 -10.48
CA ALA A 27 7.77 -18.91 -9.26
C ALA A 27 6.27 -18.73 -9.48
N ILE A 28 5.48 -19.49 -8.72
CA ILE A 28 4.07 -19.22 -8.46
C ILE A 28 3.94 -18.95 -6.97
N ILE A 29 3.45 -17.76 -6.62
CA ILE A 29 3.22 -17.34 -5.25
C ILE A 29 1.73 -17.21 -5.05
N ILE A 30 1.20 -17.93 -4.05
CA ILE A 30 -0.22 -17.89 -3.68
C ILE A 30 -0.32 -17.19 -2.32
N GLY A 31 -1.10 -16.12 -2.27
CA GLY A 31 -1.24 -15.28 -1.09
C GLY A 31 -0.41 -13.99 -1.17
N GLU A 32 -0.43 -13.25 -0.07
CA GLU A 32 0.28 -11.98 0.03
C GLU A 32 1.73 -12.21 0.47
N ILE A 33 2.67 -11.65 -0.27
CA ILE A 33 4.07 -11.57 0.18
C ILE A 33 4.10 -10.55 1.31
N THR A 34 4.61 -10.93 2.47
CA THR A 34 4.82 -10.03 3.62
C THR A 34 6.30 -9.88 3.90
N SER A 35 6.69 -8.78 4.53
CA SER A 35 8.05 -8.58 5.02
C SER A 35 8.04 -8.58 6.55
N SER A 36 8.88 -9.43 7.15
CA SER A 36 9.10 -9.48 8.59
C SER A 36 9.81 -8.23 9.13
N GLU A 37 10.45 -7.46 8.25
CA GLU A 37 11.15 -6.21 8.60
C GLU A 37 10.19 -5.02 8.76
N LEU A 38 8.92 -5.17 8.34
CA LEU A 38 7.92 -4.10 8.36
C LEU A 38 6.88 -4.31 9.47
N PRO A 39 6.43 -3.24 10.15
CA PRO A 39 5.54 -3.35 11.31
C PRO A 39 4.19 -3.96 10.94
N ASP A 40 3.78 -5.00 11.67
CA ASP A 40 2.56 -5.80 11.47
C ASP A 40 2.50 -6.58 10.14
N ASN A 41 3.65 -7.08 9.66
CA ASN A 41 3.72 -7.95 8.47
C ASN A 41 2.99 -7.37 7.26
N VAL A 42 3.28 -6.10 6.93
CA VAL A 42 2.59 -5.40 5.86
C VAL A 42 2.77 -6.15 4.53
N ALA A 43 1.64 -6.46 3.89
CA ALA A 43 1.63 -7.07 2.56
C ALA A 43 2.28 -6.14 1.52
N VAL A 44 3.16 -6.70 0.70
CA VAL A 44 3.87 -6.02 -0.41
C VAL A 44 2.87 -5.38 -1.37
N THR A 45 1.72 -6.01 -1.63
CA THR A 45 0.66 -5.45 -2.46
C THR A 45 0.15 -4.11 -1.94
N GLY A 46 0.02 -3.98 -0.61
CA GLY A 46 -0.36 -2.73 0.02
C GLY A 46 0.74 -1.67 -0.05
N LEU A 47 2.00 -2.09 0.05
CA LEU A 47 3.15 -1.19 0.05
C LEU A 47 3.46 -0.62 -1.32
N ARG A 48 3.35 -1.41 -2.41
CA ARG A 48 3.64 -0.91 -3.76
C ARG A 48 2.73 0.26 -4.13
N THR A 49 1.45 0.22 -3.73
CA THR A 49 0.50 1.32 -3.95
C THR A 49 0.93 2.57 -3.19
N ALA A 50 1.27 2.42 -1.90
CA ALA A 50 1.76 3.52 -1.09
C ALA A 50 3.09 4.10 -1.61
N ALA A 51 3.99 3.25 -2.10
CA ALA A 51 5.27 3.65 -2.68
C ALA A 51 5.07 4.46 -3.97
N SER A 52 4.18 4.01 -4.87
CA SER A 52 3.82 4.78 -6.07
C SER A 52 3.26 6.16 -5.71
N SER A 53 2.36 6.23 -4.73
CA SER A 53 1.85 7.51 -4.22
C SER A 53 2.96 8.38 -3.62
N ALA A 54 3.93 7.79 -2.91
CA ALA A 54 5.05 8.51 -2.34
C ALA A 54 5.99 9.04 -3.43
N VAL A 55 6.29 8.28 -4.48
CA VAL A 55 7.08 8.77 -5.63
C VAL A 55 6.37 9.96 -6.30
N GLY A 56 5.06 9.84 -6.55
CA GLY A 56 4.27 10.95 -7.09
C GLY A 56 4.27 12.16 -6.17
N THR A 57 4.14 11.95 -4.86
CA THR A 57 4.23 13.02 -3.85
C THR A 57 5.62 13.65 -3.83
N ASP A 58 6.68 12.85 -3.98
CA ASP A 58 8.03 13.38 -3.96
C ASP A 58 8.25 14.37 -5.10
N ILE A 59 7.76 14.03 -6.28
CA ILE A 59 7.91 14.84 -7.49
C ILE A 59 7.00 16.07 -7.46
N LEU A 60 5.74 15.90 -7.04
CA LEU A 60 4.68 16.89 -7.25
C LEU A 60 4.42 17.79 -6.04
N ALA A 61 4.63 17.32 -4.81
CA ALA A 61 4.39 18.10 -3.62
C ALA A 61 5.62 18.96 -3.27
N ARG A 62 5.38 20.05 -2.53
CA ARG A 62 6.48 20.89 -2.03
C ARG A 62 7.50 20.04 -1.26
N LYS A 63 8.78 20.29 -1.51
CA LYS A 63 9.88 19.54 -0.90
C LYS A 63 9.95 19.72 0.62
N ASP A 64 9.44 20.84 1.12
CA ASP A 64 9.37 21.19 2.55
C ASP A 64 8.04 20.80 3.22
N ALA A 65 7.17 20.04 2.54
CA ALA A 65 5.90 19.61 3.11
C ALA A 65 6.11 18.77 4.38
N GLU A 66 5.73 19.32 5.52
CA GLU A 66 5.88 18.72 6.86
C GLU A 66 4.54 18.24 7.46
N ARG A 67 3.41 18.44 6.77
CA ARG A 67 2.08 18.02 7.25
C ARG A 67 1.39 17.17 6.19
N ALA A 68 0.84 16.03 6.61
CA ALA A 68 0.10 15.13 5.74
C ALA A 68 -1.38 15.04 6.18
N GLY A 69 -2.27 14.96 5.20
CA GLY A 69 -3.68 14.61 5.40
C GLY A 69 -3.95 13.20 4.89
N LEU A 70 -4.61 12.37 5.69
CA LEU A 70 -5.05 11.03 5.32
C LEU A 70 -6.57 10.96 5.41
N LEU A 71 -7.20 10.57 4.31
CA LEU A 71 -8.64 10.33 4.23
C LEU A 71 -8.88 8.82 4.19
N GLY A 72 -9.32 8.30 5.33
CA GLY A 72 -9.39 6.87 5.64
C GLY A 72 -8.43 6.49 6.76
N SER A 73 -8.80 5.46 7.52
CA SER A 73 -8.03 4.93 8.67
C SER A 73 -7.78 3.43 8.59
N ALA A 74 -7.94 2.82 7.42
CA ALA A 74 -7.71 1.39 7.19
C ALA A 74 -6.24 1.10 6.78
N GLY A 75 -5.93 -0.16 6.43
CA GLY A 75 -4.56 -0.60 6.13
C GLY A 75 -3.80 0.27 5.11
N GLN A 76 -4.46 0.78 4.07
CA GLN A 76 -3.82 1.68 3.11
C GLN A 76 -3.35 3.00 3.71
N ALA A 77 -4.10 3.57 4.67
CA ALA A 77 -3.70 4.80 5.34
C ALA A 77 -2.39 4.61 6.12
N LYS A 78 -2.25 3.47 6.81
CA LYS A 78 -1.01 3.08 7.49
C LYS A 78 0.15 2.95 6.50
N ASN A 79 -0.04 2.25 5.39
CA ASN A 79 1.01 2.06 4.39
C ASN A 79 1.46 3.38 3.75
N HIS A 80 0.51 4.25 3.43
CA HIS A 80 0.80 5.58 2.90
C HIS A 80 1.52 6.45 3.91
N LEU A 81 1.14 6.40 5.20
CA LEU A 81 1.85 7.13 6.24
C LEU A 81 3.31 6.67 6.34
N LEU A 82 3.55 5.36 6.35
CA LEU A 82 4.90 4.80 6.36
C LEU A 82 5.71 5.27 5.15
N ALA A 83 5.15 5.19 3.95
CA ALA A 83 5.84 5.61 2.72
C ALA A 83 6.12 7.13 2.69
N LEU A 84 5.15 7.96 3.08
CA LEU A 84 5.31 9.42 3.15
C LEU A 84 6.35 9.83 4.19
N ALA A 85 6.41 9.16 5.35
CA ALA A 85 7.41 9.41 6.38
C ALA A 85 8.84 9.06 5.93
N ARG A 86 9.01 8.21 4.90
CA ARG A 86 10.33 7.93 4.30
C ARG A 86 10.83 9.05 3.39
N ILE A 87 9.93 9.82 2.79
CA ILE A 87 10.29 10.88 1.84
C ILE A 87 10.15 12.30 2.42
N ARG A 88 9.45 12.47 3.54
CA ARG A 88 9.24 13.76 4.20
C ARG A 88 9.40 13.65 5.71
N LYS A 89 9.99 14.68 6.32
CA LYS A 89 10.05 14.83 7.78
C LYS A 89 8.73 15.38 8.31
N LEU A 90 7.74 14.49 8.44
CA LEU A 90 6.40 14.86 8.90
C LEU A 90 6.44 15.31 10.38
N LYS A 91 5.84 16.47 10.68
CA LYS A 91 5.62 16.99 12.02
C LYS A 91 4.18 16.79 12.50
N GLN A 92 3.23 16.70 11.58
CA GLN A 92 1.82 16.50 11.90
C GLN A 92 1.13 15.67 10.81
N VAL A 93 0.25 14.77 11.25
CA VAL A 93 -0.63 14.00 10.36
C VAL A 93 -2.06 14.20 10.82
N LYS A 94 -2.94 14.60 9.92
CA LYS A 94 -4.38 14.73 10.18
C LYS A 94 -5.08 13.56 9.49
N VAL A 95 -5.82 12.79 10.26
CA VAL A 95 -6.57 11.63 9.75
C VAL A 95 -8.06 11.92 9.90
N TYR A 96 -8.82 11.68 8.84
CA TYR A 96 -10.27 11.67 8.87
C TYR A 96 -10.78 10.31 8.40
N SER A 97 -11.78 9.75 9.08
CA SER A 97 -12.45 8.53 8.65
C SER A 97 -13.94 8.63 8.96
N ARG A 98 -14.78 8.20 8.01
CA ARG A 98 -16.23 8.11 8.22
C ARG A 98 -16.60 7.05 9.27
N ARG A 99 -15.74 6.05 9.45
CA ARG A 99 -15.88 4.99 10.46
C ARG A 99 -14.53 4.87 11.18
N PRO A 100 -14.28 5.68 12.22
CA PRO A 100 -13.07 5.53 13.01
C PRO A 100 -13.05 4.12 13.60
N ARG A 101 -11.89 3.47 13.50
CA ARG A 101 -11.60 2.15 14.07
C ARG A 101 -10.36 2.28 14.92
#